data_AF-A0A4R1YCK0-F1
#
_entry.id   AF-A0A4R1YCK0-F1
#
_cell.length_a   1.000
_cell.length_b   1.000
_cell.length_c   1.000
_cell.angle_alpha   90.00
_cell.angle_beta   90.00
_cell.angle_gamma   90.00
#
_symmetry.space_group_name_H-M   'P 1'
#
loop_
_entity.id
_entity.type
_entity.pdbx_description
1 polymer ?
#
loop_
_entity_poly.entity_id
_entity_poly.type
_entity_poly.pdbx_seq_one_letter_code
_entity_poly.pdbx_strand_id
1 'polypeptide(L)'
;MSSHEDGIDWDDAYANAAHIPGAMDYPPRWAAAAAAFRAGARGATDLPYGHHPRQRFDIFLPAGRPAGLMVFVHGGYWMRFDKSSWSHLAAGPVARGLAVALPSYRLAPEAGIPAITADIAAALPMMARLAPGPIVLAGHSAGGHLVARMLCPDIALPKPVADRLARVIAISPLADLRPLLRTQMNRTLGLDAATARAESPVLHSPRPDLPVTAWVGAAERPAFLDQARWLAEAWPGTALHIAQDRHHFDVIEGLETADSALTDAVAGGLGMG
;
A
#
# COMPACT_ATOMS: atom_id res chain seq x y z
N MET A 1 10.94 13.52 28.81
CA MET A 1 11.89 14.56 28.34
C MET A 1 12.09 14.31 26.86
N SER A 2 11.46 15.14 26.00
CA SER A 2 11.58 15.00 24.55
C SER A 2 12.89 15.64 24.10
N SER A 3 13.87 14.81 23.73
CA SER A 3 15.15 15.26 23.18
C SER A 3 14.98 15.60 21.70
N HIS A 4 14.57 16.83 21.43
CA HIS A 4 14.59 17.44 20.10
C HIS A 4 16.03 17.81 19.73
N GLU A 5 16.92 16.83 19.61
CA GLU A 5 18.35 17.07 19.26
C GLU A 5 18.52 17.75 17.89
N ASP A 6 17.47 17.74 17.05
CA ASP A 6 17.50 18.26 15.68
C ASP A 6 16.45 19.38 15.47
N GLY A 7 15.74 19.80 16.53
CA GLY A 7 14.66 20.80 16.45
C GLY A 7 13.37 20.34 15.76
N ILE A 8 13.28 19.10 15.29
CA ILE A 8 12.10 18.54 14.61
C ILE A 8 11.16 17.89 15.64
N ASP A 9 9.88 18.28 15.63
CA ASP A 9 8.81 17.52 16.26
C ASP A 9 8.42 16.34 15.35
N TRP A 10 8.96 15.16 15.66
CA TRP A 10 8.75 13.95 14.87
C TRP A 10 7.33 13.41 14.95
N ASP A 11 6.62 13.65 16.06
CA ASP A 11 5.22 13.25 16.18
C ASP A 11 4.35 14.10 15.27
N ASP A 12 4.53 15.42 15.31
CA ASP A 12 3.83 16.31 14.40
C ASP A 12 4.21 16.00 12.95
N ALA A 13 5.49 15.83 12.62
CA ALA A 13 5.94 15.57 11.24
C ALA A 13 5.22 14.38 10.57
N TYR A 14 4.87 13.35 11.34
CA TYR A 14 4.13 12.17 10.89
C TYR A 14 2.62 12.19 11.21
N ALA A 15 2.08 13.27 11.78
CA ALA A 15 0.65 13.40 12.06
C ALA A 15 -0.13 13.84 10.80
N ASN A 16 -0.56 12.90 9.95
CA ASN A 16 -1.35 13.25 8.75
C ASN A 16 -2.71 13.87 9.10
N ALA A 17 -3.49 13.22 9.97
CA ALA A 17 -4.85 13.64 10.31
C ALA A 17 -4.93 15.04 10.93
N ALA A 18 -3.89 15.48 11.67
CA ALA A 18 -3.88 16.77 12.35
C ALA A 18 -3.84 17.96 11.37
N HIS A 19 -3.43 17.73 10.11
CA HIS A 19 -3.24 18.77 9.11
C HIS A 19 -4.19 18.62 7.91
N ILE A 20 -5.19 17.74 8.02
CA ILE A 20 -6.22 17.53 7.00
C ILE A 20 -7.56 18.06 7.52
N PRO A 21 -8.17 19.07 6.89
CA PRO A 21 -9.52 19.52 7.24
C PRO A 21 -10.52 18.38 7.17
N GLY A 22 -11.32 18.19 8.23
CA GLY A 22 -12.32 17.11 8.27
C GLY A 22 -11.70 15.70 8.28
N ALA A 23 -10.45 15.54 8.71
CA ALA A 23 -9.75 14.25 8.76
C ALA A 23 -10.58 13.12 9.41
N MET A 24 -11.36 13.44 10.44
CA MET A 24 -12.18 12.47 11.17
C MET A 24 -13.40 11.97 10.37
N ASP A 25 -13.78 12.66 9.30
CA ASP A 25 -14.90 12.26 8.43
C ASP A 25 -14.46 11.22 7.39
N TYR A 26 -13.17 11.06 7.15
CA TYR A 26 -12.65 10.12 6.15
C TYR A 26 -12.89 8.64 6.52
N PRO A 27 -12.55 8.15 7.73
CA PRO A 27 -12.81 6.76 8.10
C PRO A 27 -14.27 6.29 7.91
N PRO A 28 -15.31 7.01 8.40
CA PRO A 28 -16.69 6.59 8.16
C PRO A 28 -17.08 6.69 6.67
N ARG A 29 -16.59 7.68 5.93
CA ARG A 29 -16.83 7.79 4.47
C ARG A 29 -16.24 6.60 3.71
N TRP A 30 -14.99 6.23 3.99
CA TRP A 30 -14.33 5.07 3.37
C TRP A 30 -15.07 3.77 3.66
N ALA A 31 -15.47 3.55 4.92
CA ALA A 31 -16.22 2.36 5.31
C ALA A 31 -17.58 2.28 4.58
N ALA A 32 -18.31 3.40 4.49
CA ALA A 32 -19.58 3.47 3.78
C ALA A 32 -19.42 3.24 2.27
N ALA A 33 -18.46 3.89 1.63
CA ALA A 33 -18.17 3.71 0.20
C ALA A 33 -17.75 2.28 -0.11
N ALA A 34 -16.89 1.68 0.72
CA ALA A 34 -16.45 0.31 0.56
C ALA A 34 -17.60 -0.70 0.73
N ALA A 35 -18.50 -0.49 1.71
CA ALA A 35 -19.68 -1.31 1.88
C ALA A 35 -20.64 -1.22 0.69
N ALA A 36 -20.89 0.01 0.20
CA ALA A 36 -21.73 0.24 -0.97
C ALA A 36 -21.17 -0.45 -2.22
N PHE A 37 -19.86 -0.34 -2.46
CA PHE A 37 -19.21 -1.04 -3.57
C PHE A 37 -19.34 -2.56 -3.44
N ARG A 38 -19.04 -3.13 -2.26
CA ARG A 38 -19.12 -4.59 -2.03
C ARG A 38 -20.51 -5.16 -2.27
N ALA A 39 -21.57 -4.41 -1.95
CA ALA A 39 -22.95 -4.89 -2.12
C ALA A 39 -23.31 -5.17 -3.59
N GLY A 40 -22.68 -4.49 -4.55
CA GLY A 40 -22.91 -4.67 -5.99
C GLY A 40 -21.77 -5.35 -6.74
N ALA A 41 -20.61 -5.55 -6.11
CA ALA A 41 -19.43 -6.08 -6.79
C ALA A 41 -19.49 -7.60 -6.98
N ARG A 42 -18.99 -8.07 -8.13
CA ARG A 42 -18.69 -9.50 -8.34
C ARG A 42 -17.41 -9.84 -7.61
N GLY A 43 -17.37 -10.97 -6.92
CA GLY A 43 -16.17 -11.35 -6.17
C GLY A 43 -16.46 -12.29 -5.01
N ALA A 44 -15.48 -12.40 -4.13
CA ALA A 44 -15.59 -13.12 -2.87
C ALA A 44 -14.93 -12.30 -1.76
N THR A 45 -15.52 -12.34 -0.58
CA THR A 45 -15.02 -11.64 0.59
C THR A 45 -14.55 -12.63 1.65
N ASP A 46 -13.62 -12.18 2.48
CA ASP A 46 -13.13 -12.89 3.67
C ASP A 46 -12.47 -14.24 3.37
N LEU A 47 -11.75 -14.32 2.26
CA LEU A 47 -10.98 -15.51 1.90
C LEU A 47 -9.73 -15.64 2.77
N PRO A 48 -9.43 -16.82 3.34
CA PRO A 48 -8.24 -17.04 4.16
C PRO A 48 -6.96 -17.14 3.31
N TYR A 49 -5.88 -16.52 3.81
CA TYR A 49 -4.52 -16.82 3.37
C TYR A 49 -3.60 -17.33 4.49
N GLY A 50 -4.11 -17.35 5.73
CA GLY A 50 -3.42 -17.86 6.90
C GLY A 50 -4.36 -18.16 8.06
N HIS A 51 -3.80 -18.62 9.17
CA HIS A 51 -4.56 -19.07 10.34
C HIS A 51 -5.09 -17.92 11.20
N HIS A 52 -4.42 -16.78 11.21
CA HIS A 52 -4.83 -15.64 12.00
C HIS A 52 -6.15 -15.04 11.48
N PRO A 53 -7.09 -14.58 12.32
CA PRO A 53 -8.36 -13.99 11.88
C PRO A 53 -8.22 -12.81 10.91
N ARG A 54 -7.13 -12.04 11.03
CA ARG A 54 -6.82 -10.93 10.12
C ARG A 54 -6.11 -11.35 8.83
N GLN A 55 -5.65 -12.60 8.72
CA GLN A 55 -5.04 -13.12 7.50
C GLN A 55 -6.13 -13.53 6.49
N ARG A 56 -6.86 -12.51 6.04
CA ARG A 56 -8.02 -12.59 5.17
C ARG A 56 -7.91 -11.56 4.06
N PHE A 57 -8.49 -11.83 2.90
CA PHE A 57 -8.56 -10.88 1.80
C PHE A 57 -9.92 -10.90 1.11
N ASP A 58 -10.28 -9.79 0.48
CA ASP A 58 -11.39 -9.71 -0.45
C ASP A 58 -10.83 -9.71 -1.88
N ILE A 59 -11.58 -10.24 -2.84
CA ILE A 59 -11.26 -10.14 -4.27
C ILE A 59 -12.49 -9.76 -5.07
N PHE A 60 -12.33 -8.76 -5.94
CA PHE A 60 -13.36 -8.25 -6.84
C PHE A 60 -12.97 -8.53 -8.29
N LEU A 61 -13.95 -8.92 -9.10
CA LEU A 61 -13.75 -9.40 -10.46
C LEU A 61 -14.41 -8.47 -11.48
N PRO A 62 -13.79 -8.27 -12.65
CA PRO A 62 -14.40 -7.54 -13.76
C PRO A 62 -15.57 -8.33 -14.37
N ALA A 63 -16.30 -7.68 -15.28
CA ALA A 63 -17.40 -8.33 -15.99
C ALA A 63 -16.93 -9.53 -16.85
N GLY A 64 -15.74 -9.41 -17.46
CA GLY A 64 -15.12 -10.44 -18.28
C GLY A 64 -14.08 -11.28 -17.54
N ARG A 65 -13.25 -12.00 -18.31
CA ARG A 65 -12.06 -12.67 -17.78
C ARG A 65 -11.06 -11.61 -17.30
N PRO A 66 -10.50 -11.73 -16.08
CA PRO A 66 -9.47 -10.79 -15.62
C PRO A 66 -8.27 -10.80 -16.56
N ALA A 67 -7.85 -9.61 -17.00
CA ALA A 67 -6.63 -9.42 -17.78
C ALA A 67 -5.38 -9.41 -16.91
N GLY A 68 -5.54 -9.22 -15.61
CA GLY A 68 -4.47 -9.21 -14.62
C GLY A 68 -5.05 -9.13 -13.21
N LEU A 69 -4.16 -9.02 -12.24
CA LEU A 69 -4.47 -8.84 -10.82
C LEU A 69 -3.83 -7.55 -10.31
N MET A 70 -4.63 -6.68 -9.73
CA MET A 70 -4.14 -5.64 -8.83
C MET A 70 -4.30 -6.11 -7.39
N VAL A 71 -3.26 -5.99 -6.58
CA VAL A 71 -3.33 -6.16 -5.12
C VAL A 71 -3.20 -4.80 -4.48
N PHE A 72 -4.22 -4.36 -3.76
CA PHE A 72 -4.20 -3.10 -3.00
C PHE A 72 -3.97 -3.36 -1.52
N VAL A 73 -2.83 -2.92 -0.98
CA VAL A 73 -2.50 -3.05 0.45
C VAL A 73 -2.81 -1.74 1.17
N HIS A 74 -3.67 -1.81 2.18
CA HIS A 74 -4.12 -0.61 2.88
C HIS A 74 -3.08 -0.03 3.84
N GLY A 75 -3.27 1.25 4.21
CA GLY A 75 -2.47 1.98 5.19
C GLY A 75 -2.99 1.87 6.63
N GLY A 76 -2.53 2.78 7.50
CA GLY A 76 -2.91 2.80 8.91
C GLY A 76 -1.76 2.60 9.89
N TYR A 77 -0.53 2.97 9.50
CA TYR A 77 0.67 2.83 10.32
C TYR A 77 0.87 1.42 10.89
N TRP A 78 0.46 0.38 10.17
CA TRP A 78 0.49 -1.02 10.66
C TRP A 78 -0.27 -1.26 11.97
N MET A 79 -1.07 -0.29 12.42
CA MET A 79 -1.73 -0.26 13.74
C MET A 79 -3.25 -0.20 13.64
N ARG A 80 -3.81 0.13 12.46
CA ARG A 80 -5.23 0.43 12.29
C ARG A 80 -5.78 -0.10 10.97
N PHE A 81 -7.11 -0.10 10.90
CA PHE A 81 -7.96 -0.48 9.77
C PHE A 81 -7.88 -1.96 9.39
N ASP A 82 -8.70 -2.33 8.41
CA ASP A 82 -8.74 -3.63 7.76
C ASP A 82 -9.27 -3.45 6.32
N LYS A 83 -9.25 -4.51 5.50
CA LYS A 83 -9.72 -4.52 4.10
C LYS A 83 -11.12 -3.92 3.87
N SER A 84 -12.00 -3.93 4.88
CA SER A 84 -13.40 -3.52 4.74
C SER A 84 -13.60 -2.01 4.52
N SER A 85 -12.57 -1.19 4.73
CA SER A 85 -12.63 0.25 4.48
C SER A 85 -12.20 0.66 3.06
N TRP A 86 -11.75 -0.28 2.22
CA TRP A 86 -11.01 0.09 0.99
C TRP A 86 -11.57 -0.49 -0.30
N SER A 87 -12.65 -1.30 -0.23
CA SER A 87 -13.17 -2.00 -1.39
C SER A 87 -13.60 -1.10 -2.55
N HIS A 88 -14.04 0.13 -2.28
CA HIS A 88 -14.43 1.10 -3.32
C HIS A 88 -13.27 1.47 -4.25
N LEU A 89 -12.02 1.39 -3.78
CA LEU A 89 -10.81 1.60 -4.59
C LEU A 89 -10.59 0.52 -5.65
N ALA A 90 -11.40 -0.56 -5.65
CA ALA A 90 -11.38 -1.53 -6.74
C ALA A 90 -12.16 -1.04 -7.98
N ALA A 91 -13.01 -0.01 -7.86
CA ALA A 91 -13.97 0.38 -8.90
C ALA A 91 -13.30 0.72 -10.24
N GLY A 92 -12.31 1.62 -10.25
CA GLY A 92 -11.56 1.98 -11.45
C GLY A 92 -10.84 0.80 -12.08
N PRO A 93 -9.95 0.09 -11.35
CA PRO A 93 -9.22 -1.06 -11.89
C PRO A 93 -10.11 -2.22 -12.36
N VAL A 94 -11.23 -2.50 -11.66
CA VAL A 94 -12.23 -3.50 -12.09
C VAL A 94 -12.90 -3.08 -13.39
N ALA A 95 -13.28 -1.81 -13.53
CA ALA A 95 -13.82 -1.27 -14.78
C ALA A 95 -12.79 -1.31 -15.93
N ARG A 96 -11.49 -1.32 -15.61
CA ARG A 96 -10.38 -1.51 -16.56
C ARG A 96 -10.01 -2.98 -16.79
N GLY A 97 -10.78 -3.93 -16.27
CA GLY A 97 -10.62 -5.37 -16.56
C GLY A 97 -9.64 -6.12 -15.65
N LEU A 98 -9.18 -5.50 -14.56
CA LEU A 98 -8.37 -6.19 -13.55
C LEU A 98 -9.24 -6.87 -12.50
N ALA A 99 -8.81 -8.03 -12.03
CA ALA A 99 -9.23 -8.49 -10.71
C ALA A 99 -8.52 -7.63 -9.66
N VAL A 100 -9.18 -7.31 -8.55
CA VAL A 100 -8.58 -6.51 -7.47
C VAL A 100 -8.70 -7.26 -6.16
N ALA A 101 -7.58 -7.54 -5.52
CA ALA A 101 -7.55 -8.19 -4.21
C ALA A 101 -7.05 -7.23 -3.11
N LEU A 102 -7.70 -7.27 -1.95
CA LEU A 102 -7.41 -6.39 -0.81
C LEU A 102 -7.20 -7.24 0.45
N PRO A 103 -5.95 -7.51 0.85
CA PRO A 103 -5.66 -8.21 2.08
C PRO A 103 -5.81 -7.30 3.31
N SER A 104 -6.34 -7.87 4.38
CA SER A 104 -5.99 -7.47 5.74
C SER A 104 -4.70 -8.15 6.16
N TYR A 105 -4.04 -7.63 7.18
CA TYR A 105 -2.83 -8.18 7.79
C TYR A 105 -2.88 -7.97 9.32
N ARG A 106 -2.07 -8.72 10.09
CA ARG A 106 -1.96 -8.51 11.54
C ARG A 106 -1.47 -7.10 11.87
N LEU A 107 -1.74 -6.58 13.06
CA LEU A 107 -1.39 -5.21 13.43
C LEU A 107 -0.43 -5.18 14.62
N ALA A 108 0.36 -4.13 14.71
CA ALA A 108 1.11 -3.82 15.92
C ALA A 108 0.13 -3.44 17.06
N PRO A 109 0.44 -3.79 18.33
CA PRO A 109 1.67 -4.45 18.80
C PRO A 109 1.63 -5.99 18.73
N GLU A 110 0.51 -6.59 18.32
CA GLU A 110 0.36 -8.05 18.25
C GLU A 110 1.37 -8.70 17.26
N ALA A 111 1.61 -8.02 16.14
CA ALA A 111 2.63 -8.38 15.17
C ALA A 111 3.54 -7.18 14.91
N GLY A 112 4.86 -7.39 15.02
CA GLY A 112 5.84 -6.41 14.56
C GLY A 112 5.87 -6.30 13.03
N ILE A 113 6.38 -5.19 12.50
CA ILE A 113 6.42 -4.91 11.05
C ILE A 113 7.01 -6.07 10.22
N PRO A 114 8.08 -6.78 10.61
CA PRO A 114 8.58 -7.93 9.84
C PRO A 114 7.54 -9.05 9.66
N ALA A 115 6.74 -9.34 10.69
CA ALA A 115 5.67 -10.34 10.61
C ALA A 115 4.51 -9.86 9.73
N ILE A 116 4.27 -8.55 9.67
CA ILE A 116 3.27 -7.94 8.79
C ILE A 116 3.75 -7.96 7.33
N THR A 117 5.02 -7.69 7.08
CA THR A 117 5.65 -7.87 5.76
C THR A 117 5.52 -9.33 5.30
N ALA A 118 5.75 -10.29 6.20
CA ALA A 118 5.55 -11.72 5.92
C ALA A 118 4.08 -12.09 5.63
N ASP A 119 3.11 -11.44 6.29
CA ASP A 119 1.69 -11.63 5.99
C ASP A 119 1.35 -11.27 4.53
N ILE A 120 1.86 -10.14 4.03
CA ILE A 120 1.64 -9.73 2.64
C ILE A 120 2.31 -10.70 1.66
N ALA A 121 3.55 -11.11 1.94
CA ALA A 121 4.24 -12.11 1.12
C ALA A 121 3.49 -13.45 1.06
N ALA A 122 2.88 -13.88 2.18
CA ALA A 122 2.06 -15.09 2.25
C ALA A 122 0.70 -14.94 1.54
N ALA A 123 0.11 -13.75 1.51
CA ALA A 123 -1.15 -13.48 0.83
C ALA A 123 -1.01 -13.55 -0.71
N LEU A 124 0.12 -13.08 -1.26
CA LEU A 124 0.31 -12.93 -2.71
C LEU A 124 0.08 -14.22 -3.51
N PRO A 125 0.65 -15.39 -3.16
CA PRO A 125 0.40 -16.64 -3.88
C PRO A 125 -1.07 -17.06 -3.88
N MET A 126 -1.80 -16.77 -2.79
CA MET A 126 -3.22 -17.11 -2.67
C MET A 126 -4.07 -16.24 -3.61
N MET A 127 -3.81 -14.93 -3.63
CA MET A 127 -4.50 -13.99 -4.51
C MET A 127 -4.14 -14.23 -5.99
N ALA A 128 -2.86 -14.49 -6.28
CA ALA A 128 -2.37 -14.76 -7.63
C ALA A 128 -3.00 -16.01 -8.27
N ARG A 129 -3.47 -16.98 -7.49
CA ARG A 129 -4.16 -18.17 -8.02
C ARG A 129 -5.58 -17.88 -8.52
N LEU A 130 -6.18 -16.77 -8.12
CA LEU A 130 -7.57 -16.44 -8.42
C LEU A 130 -7.76 -15.58 -9.67
N ALA A 131 -6.67 -15.00 -10.19
CA ALA A 131 -6.68 -14.23 -11.42
C ALA A 131 -5.40 -14.54 -12.23
N PRO A 132 -5.49 -14.77 -13.56
CA PRO A 132 -4.32 -14.94 -14.41
C PRO A 132 -3.66 -13.59 -14.72
N GLY A 133 -2.60 -13.61 -15.54
CA GLY A 133 -2.02 -12.40 -16.12
C GLY A 133 -1.05 -11.64 -15.20
N PRO A 134 -0.58 -10.45 -15.61
CA PRO A 134 0.32 -9.62 -14.81
C PRO A 134 -0.27 -9.29 -13.43
N ILE A 135 0.61 -9.12 -12.44
CA ILE A 135 0.30 -8.70 -11.08
C ILE A 135 0.84 -7.29 -10.86
N VAL A 136 -0.03 -6.38 -10.47
CA VAL A 136 0.32 -5.02 -10.05
C VAL A 136 0.11 -4.90 -8.56
N LEU A 137 1.12 -4.42 -7.84
CA LEU A 137 0.97 -4.11 -6.42
C LEU A 137 0.77 -2.61 -6.28
N ALA A 138 -0.28 -2.21 -5.58
CA ALA A 138 -0.46 -0.83 -5.15
C ALA A 138 -0.67 -0.82 -3.64
N GLY A 139 -0.15 0.18 -2.97
CA GLY A 139 -0.33 0.26 -1.53
C GLY A 139 -0.25 1.69 -1.05
N HIS A 140 -1.05 2.01 -0.02
CA HIS A 140 -1.14 3.35 0.52
C HIS A 140 -0.48 3.46 1.90
N SER A 141 0.38 4.46 2.11
CA SER A 141 1.00 4.74 3.41
C SER A 141 1.84 3.55 3.90
N ALA A 142 1.51 2.97 5.06
CA ALA A 142 2.06 1.70 5.51
C ALA A 142 1.89 0.56 4.47
N GLY A 143 0.82 0.56 3.68
CA GLY A 143 0.66 -0.35 2.56
C GLY A 143 1.62 -0.06 1.40
N GLY A 144 1.98 1.21 1.18
CA GLY A 144 2.98 1.64 0.21
C GLY A 144 4.38 1.12 0.57
N HIS A 145 4.70 1.15 1.86
CA HIS A 145 5.86 0.42 2.42
C HIS A 145 5.78 -1.07 2.11
N LEU A 146 4.67 -1.72 2.45
CA LEU A 146 4.55 -3.18 2.33
C LEU A 146 4.66 -3.66 0.88
N VAL A 147 4.09 -2.94 -0.10
CA VAL A 147 4.24 -3.31 -1.52
C VAL A 147 5.64 -3.05 -2.04
N ALA A 148 6.34 -2.01 -1.56
CA ALA A 148 7.75 -1.81 -1.88
C ALA A 148 8.60 -2.96 -1.31
N ARG A 149 8.37 -3.38 -0.06
CA ARG A 149 9.10 -4.51 0.55
C ARG A 149 9.05 -5.79 -0.29
N MET A 150 7.99 -6.03 -1.05
CA MET A 150 7.86 -7.20 -1.93
C MET A 150 8.93 -7.26 -3.06
N LEU A 151 9.64 -6.16 -3.31
CA LEU A 151 10.73 -6.07 -4.30
C LEU A 151 12.10 -6.24 -3.66
N CYS A 152 12.22 -6.21 -2.34
CA CYS A 152 13.50 -6.34 -1.67
C CYS A 152 14.00 -7.79 -1.73
N PRO A 153 15.33 -8.01 -1.78
CA PRO A 153 15.92 -9.31 -2.05
C PRO A 153 15.76 -10.32 -0.90
N ASP A 154 15.53 -9.82 0.31
CA ASP A 154 15.24 -10.62 1.50
C ASP A 154 13.81 -11.18 1.52
N ILE A 155 12.92 -10.69 0.64
CA ILE A 155 11.56 -11.21 0.49
C ILE A 155 11.49 -12.27 -0.63
N ALA A 156 11.39 -13.52 -0.20
CA ALA A 156 11.28 -14.67 -1.08
C ALA A 156 9.84 -14.87 -1.59
N LEU A 157 9.50 -14.23 -2.71
CA LEU A 157 8.25 -14.53 -3.42
C LEU A 157 8.39 -15.80 -4.27
N PRO A 158 7.40 -16.72 -4.25
CA PRO A 158 7.41 -17.89 -5.13
C PRO A 158 7.50 -17.50 -6.60
N LYS A 159 8.23 -18.30 -7.41
CA LYS A 159 8.44 -18.07 -8.84
C LYS A 159 7.14 -17.75 -9.61
N PRO A 160 6.00 -18.45 -9.40
CA PRO A 160 4.75 -18.12 -10.08
C PRO A 160 4.19 -16.73 -9.79
N VAL A 161 4.52 -16.12 -8.65
CA VAL A 161 4.16 -14.73 -8.33
C VAL A 161 5.22 -13.80 -8.90
N ALA A 162 6.49 -14.09 -8.61
CA ALA A 162 7.64 -13.32 -9.03
C ALA A 162 7.64 -13.01 -10.54
N ASP A 163 7.46 -14.03 -11.38
CA ASP A 163 7.47 -13.92 -12.84
C ASP A 163 6.31 -13.09 -13.39
N ARG A 164 5.24 -12.94 -12.61
CA ARG A 164 4.03 -12.22 -13.01
C ARG A 164 4.00 -10.79 -12.53
N LEU A 165 4.87 -10.38 -11.59
CA LEU A 165 4.89 -9.00 -11.12
C LEU A 165 5.27 -8.07 -12.27
N ALA A 166 4.39 -7.09 -12.53
CA ALA A 166 4.49 -6.21 -13.68
C ALA A 166 4.86 -4.78 -13.32
N ARG A 167 4.43 -4.28 -12.15
CA ARG A 167 4.82 -2.97 -11.60
C ARG A 167 4.38 -2.81 -10.15
N VAL A 168 4.93 -1.80 -9.47
CA VAL A 168 4.51 -1.36 -8.13
C VAL A 168 4.21 0.12 -8.08
N ILE A 169 3.06 0.46 -7.51
CA ILE A 169 2.64 1.84 -7.22
C ILE A 169 2.64 2.03 -5.70
N ALA A 170 3.73 2.59 -5.18
CA ALA A 170 3.87 2.90 -3.77
C ALA A 170 3.28 4.29 -3.49
N ILE A 171 2.05 4.33 -2.99
CA ILE A 171 1.28 5.56 -2.75
C ILE A 171 1.59 6.07 -1.34
N SER A 172 2.15 7.27 -1.25
CA SER A 172 2.55 7.98 -0.03
C SER A 172 3.36 7.08 0.94
N PRO A 173 4.40 6.38 0.45
CA PRO A 173 5.01 5.29 1.20
C PRO A 173 5.78 5.77 2.43
N LEU A 174 6.04 4.85 3.36
CA LEU A 174 7.12 4.99 4.34
C LEU A 174 8.31 4.14 3.88
N ALA A 175 9.24 4.76 3.16
CA ALA A 175 10.35 4.08 2.52
C ALA A 175 11.59 3.93 3.44
N ASP A 176 11.72 4.78 4.44
CA ASP A 176 12.68 4.73 5.54
C ASP A 176 11.95 4.76 6.88
N LEU A 177 12.08 3.70 7.67
CA LEU A 177 11.42 3.58 8.97
C LEU A 177 12.25 4.13 10.12
N ARG A 178 13.52 4.48 9.91
CA ARG A 178 14.41 4.99 10.97
C ARG A 178 13.88 6.26 11.64
N PRO A 179 13.26 7.23 10.94
CA PRO A 179 12.62 8.38 11.60
C PRO A 179 11.54 7.99 12.60
N LEU A 180 10.83 6.87 12.38
CA LEU A 180 9.75 6.43 13.27
C LEU A 180 10.26 6.06 14.66
N LEU A 181 11.54 5.71 14.82
CA LEU A 181 12.18 5.47 16.12
C LEU A 181 12.08 6.68 17.06
N ARG A 182 11.91 7.88 16.50
CA ARG A 182 11.80 9.17 17.22
C ARG A 182 10.36 9.60 17.48
N THR A 183 9.39 8.80 17.05
CA THR A 183 7.96 9.08 17.26
C THR A 183 7.41 8.30 18.45
N GLN A 184 6.36 8.80 19.08
CA GLN A 184 5.57 8.10 20.09
C GLN A 184 4.88 6.86 19.54
N MET A 185 4.62 6.78 18.22
CA MET A 185 4.10 5.56 17.59
C MET A 185 5.01 4.35 17.86
N ASN A 186 6.32 4.58 18.03
CA ASN A 186 7.25 3.48 18.27
C ASN A 186 6.99 2.71 19.57
N ARG A 187 6.28 3.30 20.54
CA ARG A 187 5.81 2.56 21.73
C ARG A 187 4.88 1.40 21.37
N THR A 188 4.17 1.50 20.26
CA THR A 188 3.30 0.43 19.73
C THR A 188 4.00 -0.39 18.65
N LEU A 189 4.76 0.25 17.76
CA LEU A 189 5.43 -0.44 16.66
C LEU A 189 6.56 -1.37 17.14
N GLY A 190 7.21 -1.02 18.26
CA GLY A 190 8.28 -1.82 18.84
C GLY A 190 9.52 -1.92 17.94
N LEU A 191 9.79 -0.91 17.12
CA LEU A 191 10.98 -0.88 16.27
C LEU A 191 12.22 -0.54 17.10
N ASP A 192 13.30 -1.23 16.76
CA ASP A 192 14.67 -0.88 17.11
C ASP A 192 15.46 -0.47 15.86
N ALA A 193 16.72 -0.09 16.03
CA ALA A 193 17.57 0.32 14.90
C ALA A 193 17.76 -0.80 13.85
N ALA A 194 17.79 -2.06 14.28
CA ALA A 194 18.02 -3.20 13.40
C ALA A 194 16.79 -3.48 12.53
N THR A 195 15.61 -3.59 13.16
CA THR A 195 14.32 -3.81 12.50
C THR A 195 13.92 -2.63 11.63
N ALA A 196 14.12 -1.38 12.08
CA ALA A 196 13.88 -0.21 11.24
C ALA A 196 14.75 -0.23 9.97
N ARG A 197 16.03 -0.59 10.07
CA ARG A 197 16.90 -0.74 8.90
C ARG A 197 16.47 -1.88 7.99
N ALA A 198 16.20 -3.06 8.55
CA ALA A 198 15.81 -4.25 7.78
C ALA A 198 14.50 -4.03 7.01
N GLU A 199 13.55 -3.33 7.62
CA GLU A 199 12.24 -3.05 7.02
C GLU A 199 12.18 -1.73 6.23
N SER A 200 13.29 -1.05 5.96
CA SER A 200 13.31 0.18 5.14
C SER A 200 13.62 -0.12 3.67
N PRO A 201 12.65 -0.05 2.74
CA PRO A 201 12.90 -0.22 1.30
C PRO A 201 14.13 0.51 0.75
N VAL A 202 14.38 1.76 1.18
CA VAL A 202 15.50 2.58 0.68
C VAL A 202 16.90 2.01 1.00
N LEU A 203 16.99 1.04 1.91
CA LEU A 203 18.25 0.41 2.29
C LEU A 203 18.51 -0.91 1.55
N HIS A 204 17.66 -1.25 0.57
CA HIS A 204 17.77 -2.44 -0.26
C HIS A 204 17.87 -2.06 -1.74
N SER A 205 18.48 -2.93 -2.53
CA SER A 205 18.39 -2.89 -3.99
C SER A 205 17.14 -3.67 -4.42
N PRO A 206 16.16 -3.07 -5.12
CA PRO A 206 14.95 -3.77 -5.53
C PRO A 206 15.26 -4.81 -6.61
N ARG A 207 14.32 -5.73 -6.84
CA ARG A 207 14.33 -6.59 -8.03
C ARG A 207 14.53 -5.74 -9.29
N PRO A 208 15.49 -6.09 -10.16
CA PRO A 208 15.79 -5.30 -11.35
C PRO A 208 14.63 -5.34 -12.34
N ASP A 209 14.59 -4.33 -13.22
CA ASP A 209 13.71 -4.26 -14.40
C ASP A 209 12.20 -4.24 -14.12
N LEU A 210 11.79 -3.99 -12.86
CA LEU A 210 10.39 -3.86 -12.49
C LEU A 210 10.01 -2.39 -12.30
N PRO A 211 9.08 -1.83 -13.10
CA PRO A 211 8.68 -0.44 -12.95
C PRO A 211 8.10 -0.14 -11.57
N VAL A 212 8.65 0.86 -10.89
CA VAL A 212 8.16 1.37 -9.62
C VAL A 212 7.74 2.82 -9.80
N THR A 213 6.60 3.19 -9.21
CA THR A 213 6.17 4.59 -9.09
C THR A 213 5.97 4.91 -7.62
N ALA A 214 6.75 5.86 -7.10
CA ALA A 214 6.45 6.55 -5.85
C ALA A 214 5.40 7.63 -6.17
N TRP A 215 4.18 7.45 -5.69
CA TRP A 215 3.06 8.35 -5.94
C TRP A 215 2.72 9.10 -4.66
N VAL A 216 2.69 10.42 -4.65
CA VAL A 216 2.45 11.20 -3.42
C VAL A 216 1.60 12.43 -3.72
N GLY A 217 0.78 12.86 -2.77
CA GLY A 217 0.01 14.10 -2.88
C GLY A 217 0.87 15.33 -2.63
N ALA A 218 0.66 16.39 -3.41
CA ALA A 218 1.38 17.66 -3.27
C ALA A 218 1.09 18.39 -1.95
N ALA A 219 -0.11 18.20 -1.39
CA ALA A 219 -0.57 18.79 -0.13
C ALA A 219 -0.34 17.86 1.08
N GLU A 220 0.56 16.88 0.95
CA GLU A 220 0.97 16.04 2.06
C GLU A 220 1.99 16.72 2.99
N ARG A 221 2.24 16.09 4.13
CA ARG A 221 3.29 16.54 5.06
C ARG A 221 4.66 16.45 4.37
N PRO A 222 5.60 17.36 4.69
CA PRO A 222 6.97 17.29 4.17
C PRO A 222 7.62 15.91 4.37
N ALA A 223 7.38 15.28 5.52
CA ALA A 223 7.87 13.94 5.80
C ALA A 223 7.45 12.90 4.75
N PHE A 224 6.21 12.95 4.23
CA PHE A 224 5.72 11.99 3.24
C PHE A 224 6.22 12.31 1.82
N LEU A 225 6.39 13.60 1.49
CA LEU A 225 7.07 14.02 0.26
C LEU A 225 8.52 13.53 0.25
N ASP A 226 9.22 13.65 1.37
CA ASP A 226 10.60 13.16 1.51
C ASP A 226 10.66 11.63 1.43
N GLN A 227 9.76 10.90 2.07
CA GLN A 227 9.70 9.44 1.98
C GLN A 227 9.50 8.94 0.54
N ALA A 228 8.61 9.58 -0.22
CA ALA A 228 8.40 9.26 -1.63
C ALA A 228 9.64 9.60 -2.49
N ARG A 229 10.26 10.76 -2.24
CA ARG A 229 11.50 11.17 -2.92
C ARG A 229 12.65 10.22 -2.61
N TRP A 230 12.86 9.84 -1.36
CA TRP A 230 13.92 8.92 -0.95
C TRP A 230 13.78 7.55 -1.60
N LEU A 231 12.54 7.05 -1.76
CA LEU A 231 12.32 5.82 -2.52
C LEU A 231 12.77 5.98 -3.98
N ALA A 232 12.35 7.07 -4.62
CA ALA A 232 12.70 7.34 -6.02
C ALA A 232 14.20 7.52 -6.24
N GLU A 233 14.91 8.15 -5.30
CA GLU A 233 16.35 8.36 -5.34
C GLU A 233 17.14 7.06 -5.06
N ALA A 234 16.69 6.27 -4.08
CA ALA A 234 17.37 5.04 -3.69
C ALA A 234 17.24 3.92 -4.73
N TRP A 235 16.13 3.90 -5.48
CA TRP A 235 15.81 2.82 -6.42
C TRP A 235 15.87 3.33 -7.88
N PRO A 236 16.96 3.00 -8.63
CA PRO A 236 17.14 3.47 -9.99
C PRO A 236 15.94 3.14 -10.90
N GLY A 237 15.49 4.13 -11.67
CA GLY A 237 14.36 3.98 -12.60
C GLY A 237 12.98 4.12 -11.96
N THR A 238 12.89 4.34 -10.64
CA THR A 238 11.61 4.64 -9.98
C THR A 238 11.10 6.01 -10.39
N ALA A 239 9.87 6.07 -10.91
CA ALA A 239 9.21 7.32 -11.22
C ALA A 239 8.68 7.98 -9.93
N LEU A 240 8.85 9.29 -9.81
CA LEU A 240 8.19 10.09 -8.77
C LEU A 240 7.01 10.84 -9.40
N HIS A 241 5.80 10.56 -8.93
CA HIS A 241 4.59 11.27 -9.33
C HIS A 241 4.04 12.08 -8.15
N ILE A 242 3.86 13.39 -8.35
CA ILE A 242 3.30 14.29 -7.34
C ILE A 242 1.91 14.75 -7.81
N ALA A 243 0.88 14.14 -7.22
CA ALA A 243 -0.52 14.44 -7.52
C ALA A 243 -0.90 15.81 -6.93
N GLN A 244 -1.18 16.76 -7.81
CA GLN A 244 -1.57 18.12 -7.41
C GLN A 244 -2.89 18.12 -6.63
N ASP A 245 -3.00 19.03 -5.66
CA ASP A 245 -4.18 19.24 -4.82
C ASP A 245 -4.63 18.03 -3.99
N ARG A 246 -3.80 16.98 -3.91
CA ARG A 246 -4.06 15.79 -3.09
C ARG A 246 -3.26 15.81 -1.80
N HIS A 247 -3.89 15.38 -0.73
CA HIS A 247 -3.30 15.13 0.58
C HIS A 247 -3.37 13.63 0.92
N HIS A 248 -2.86 13.23 2.08
CA HIS A 248 -2.63 11.83 2.43
C HIS A 248 -3.92 10.97 2.41
N PHE A 249 -5.10 11.56 2.62
CA PHE A 249 -6.34 10.81 2.73
C PHE A 249 -7.10 10.66 1.39
N ASP A 250 -6.86 11.54 0.43
CA ASP A 250 -7.60 11.57 -0.84
C ASP A 250 -6.72 11.26 -2.06
N VAL A 251 -5.39 11.17 -1.90
CA VAL A 251 -4.45 10.77 -2.95
C VAL A 251 -4.80 9.42 -3.60
N ILE A 252 -5.54 8.58 -2.88
CA ILE A 252 -6.03 7.26 -3.33
C ILE A 252 -7.36 7.31 -4.09
N GLU A 253 -8.14 8.39 -4.01
CA GLU A 253 -9.50 8.49 -4.61
C GLU A 253 -9.48 8.28 -6.13
N GLY A 254 -8.35 8.51 -6.79
CA GLY A 254 -8.20 8.23 -8.22
C GLY A 254 -8.56 6.78 -8.57
N LEU A 255 -8.32 5.82 -7.67
CA LEU A 255 -8.67 4.40 -7.91
C LEU A 255 -10.18 4.13 -7.99
N GLU A 256 -11.02 5.10 -7.61
CA GLU A 256 -12.48 4.96 -7.70
C GLU A 256 -13.00 5.13 -9.13
N THR A 257 -12.24 5.76 -10.03
CA THR A 257 -12.67 6.01 -11.41
C THR A 257 -11.74 5.37 -12.43
N ALA A 258 -12.29 4.93 -13.56
CA ALA A 258 -11.56 4.21 -14.60
C ALA A 258 -10.58 5.08 -15.40
N ASP A 259 -10.82 6.39 -15.43
CA ASP A 259 -10.18 7.39 -16.27
C ASP A 259 -9.17 8.27 -15.51
N SER A 260 -8.96 8.01 -14.22
CA SER A 260 -7.97 8.75 -13.44
C SER A 260 -6.54 8.39 -13.83
N ALA A 261 -5.60 9.32 -13.62
CA ALA A 261 -4.18 9.07 -13.81
C ALA A 261 -3.64 7.95 -12.89
N LEU A 262 -4.19 7.81 -11.68
CA LEU A 262 -3.79 6.75 -10.75
C LEU A 262 -4.27 5.37 -11.23
N THR A 263 -5.50 5.30 -11.74
CA THR A 263 -6.03 4.07 -12.35
C THR A 263 -5.25 3.71 -13.63
N ASP A 264 -4.86 4.68 -14.44
CA ASP A 264 -3.99 4.43 -15.59
C ASP A 264 -2.60 3.97 -15.18
N ALA A 265 -2.02 4.50 -14.09
CA ALA A 265 -0.74 4.03 -13.58
C ALA A 265 -0.78 2.54 -13.18
N VAL A 266 -1.89 2.06 -12.61
CA VAL A 266 -2.05 0.64 -12.24
C VAL A 266 -2.47 -0.24 -13.42
N ALA A 267 -3.36 0.21 -14.31
CA ALA A 267 -3.98 -0.64 -15.34
C ALA A 267 -3.47 -0.39 -16.77
N GLY A 268 -2.88 0.77 -17.03
CA GLY A 268 -2.43 1.22 -18.35
C GLY A 268 -1.29 0.37 -18.91
N GLY A 269 -1.43 -0.02 -20.18
CA GLY A 269 -0.41 -0.77 -20.92
C GLY A 269 -0.19 -2.21 -20.45
N LEU A 270 -0.99 -2.72 -19.50
CA LEU A 270 -1.08 -4.16 -19.27
C LEU A 270 -1.80 -4.74 -20.48
N GLY A 271 -1.14 -5.58 -21.28
CA GLY A 271 -1.68 -6.08 -22.54
C GLY A 271 -3.08 -6.69 -22.39
N MET A 272 -4.10 -5.87 -22.67
CA MET A 272 -5.51 -6.24 -22.75
C MET A 272 -5.73 -6.82 -24.16
N GLY A 273 -5.11 -7.97 -24.42
CA GLY A 273 -5.26 -8.75 -25.66
C GLY A 273 -6.37 -9.79 -25.54
#